data_AF-A0A8S8YZK8-F1
#
_entry.id   AF-A0A8S8YZK8-F1
#
_cell.length_a   1.000
_cell.length_b   1.000
_cell.length_c   1.000
_cell.angle_alpha   90.00
_cell.angle_beta   90.00
_cell.angle_gamma   90.00
#
_symmetry.space_group_name_H-M   'P 1'
#
loop_
_entity.id
_entity.type
_entity.pdbx_description
1 polymer ?
#
loop_
_entity_poly.entity_id
_entity_poly.type
_entity_poly.pdbx_seq_one_letter_code
_entity_poly.pdbx_strand_id
1 'polypeptide(L)'
;MFRHILPNAWAPLLVAFTLDIGGTILSASGLSFIGLGAEPGAAEWGKLVSDGRAFFPQKPWLVFYPGMAILVTTLGFNLLGDGLRDVVDPKNRR
;
A
#
# COMPACT_ATOMS: atom_id res chain seq x y z
N MET A 1 -11.11 -8.10 29.17
CA MET A 1 -10.82 -7.83 27.74
C MET A 1 -9.32 -7.83 27.43
N PHE A 2 -8.52 -6.90 27.95
CA PHE A 2 -7.07 -6.78 27.65
C PHE A 2 -6.19 -7.98 28.03
N ARG A 3 -6.62 -8.81 28.97
CA ARG A 3 -5.82 -9.93 29.51
C ARG A 3 -6.06 -11.28 28.83
N HIS A 4 -7.16 -11.44 28.09
CA HIS A 4 -7.55 -12.73 27.49
C HIS A 4 -7.93 -12.62 26.01
N ILE A 5 -8.56 -11.52 25.58
CA ILE A 5 -8.97 -11.32 24.19
C ILE A 5 -7.81 -10.71 23.39
N LEU A 6 -7.14 -9.69 23.97
CA LEU A 6 -6.06 -8.98 23.29
C LEU A 6 -4.89 -9.90 22.89
N PRO A 7 -4.35 -10.79 23.75
CA PRO A 7 -3.22 -11.65 23.36
C PRO A 7 -3.57 -12.65 22.25
N ASN A 8 -4.82 -13.14 22.19
CA ASN A 8 -5.27 -14.07 21.16
C ASN A 8 -5.69 -13.37 19.85
N ALA A 9 -6.14 -12.11 19.92
CA ALA A 9 -6.56 -11.34 18.74
C ALA A 9 -5.44 -10.48 18.15
N TRP A 10 -4.38 -10.18 18.91
CA TRP A 10 -3.26 -9.32 18.48
C TRP A 10 -2.58 -9.83 17.21
N ALA A 11 -2.39 -11.14 17.14
CA ALA A 11 -1.85 -11.87 16.02
C ALA A 11 -2.62 -11.63 14.71
N PRO A 12 -3.91 -12.00 14.58
CA PRO A 12 -4.69 -11.73 13.38
C PRO A 12 -4.96 -10.24 13.13
N LEU A 13 -5.01 -9.40 14.18
CA LEU A 13 -5.14 -7.95 14.02
C LEU A 13 -3.92 -7.35 13.33
N LEU A 14 -2.70 -7.70 13.76
CA LEU A 14 -1.47 -7.21 13.13
C LEU A 14 -1.41 -7.58 11.64
N VAL A 15 -1.76 -8.83 11.32
CA VAL A 15 -1.84 -9.30 9.93
C VAL A 15 -2.85 -8.49 9.12
N ALA A 16 -4.05 -8.30 9.67
CA ALA A 16 -5.10 -7.51 9.01
C ALA A 16 -4.64 -6.05 8.78
N PHE A 17 -4.01 -5.42 9.78
CA PHE A 17 -3.44 -4.08 9.64
C PHE A 17 -2.39 -4.02 8.54
N THR A 18 -1.48 -5.00 8.45
CA THR A 18 -0.43 -5.00 7.41
C THR A 18 -0.98 -5.18 5.99
N LEU A 19 -2.02 -6.01 5.83
CA LEU A 19 -2.67 -6.21 4.53
C LEU A 19 -3.50 -4.99 4.10
N ASP A 20 -4.07 -4.26 5.06
CA ASP A 20 -4.89 -3.07 4.80
C ASP A 20 -4.05 -1.87 4.28
N ILE A 21 -2.77 -1.81 4.66
CA ILE A 21 -1.84 -0.75 4.21
C ILE A 21 -1.70 -0.76 2.69
N GLY A 22 -1.54 -1.93 2.05
CA GLY A 22 -1.43 -2.04 0.60
C GLY A 22 -2.66 -1.49 -0.12
N GLY A 23 -3.86 -1.83 0.37
CA GLY A 23 -5.13 -1.33 -0.16
C GLY A 23 -5.30 0.18 0.04
N THR A 24 -4.87 0.69 1.20
CA THR A 24 -4.92 2.13 1.51
C THR A 24 -3.99 2.93 0.61
N ILE A 25 -2.75 2.48 0.38
CA ILE A 25 -1.80 3.14 -0.54
C ILE A 25 -2.37 3.19 -1.96
N LEU A 26 -2.92 2.08 -2.44
CA LEU A 26 -3.50 2.01 -3.79
C LEU A 26 -4.71 2.94 -3.91
N SER A 27 -5.57 2.99 -2.88
CA SER A 27 -6.74 3.86 -2.84
C SER A 27 -6.35 5.34 -2.80
N ALA A 28 -5.40 5.72 -1.94
CA ALA A 28 -4.88 7.08 -1.86
C ALA A 28 -4.21 7.52 -3.17
N SER A 29 -3.45 6.62 -3.80
CA SER A 29 -2.83 6.84 -5.11
C SER A 29 -3.89 6.98 -6.20
N GLY A 30 -4.94 6.17 -6.18
CA GLY A 30 -6.06 6.24 -7.13
C GLY A 30 -6.88 7.53 -6.99
N LEU A 31 -7.13 7.99 -5.77
CA LEU A 31 -7.79 9.28 -5.50
C LEU A 31 -6.92 10.45 -5.96
N SER A 32 -5.62 10.41 -5.66
CA SER A 32 -4.64 11.40 -6.16
C SER A 32 -4.55 11.41 -7.68
N PHE A 33 -4.65 10.24 -8.28
CA PHE A 33 -4.63 10.06 -9.72
C PHE A 33 -5.81 10.78 -10.41
N ILE A 34 -7.02 10.71 -9.84
CA ILE A 34 -8.21 11.41 -10.37
C ILE A 34 -8.36 12.87 -9.90
N GLY A 35 -7.39 13.39 -9.14
CA GLY A 35 -7.39 14.78 -8.68
C GLY A 35 -8.13 15.04 -7.36
N LEU A 36 -8.59 13.99 -6.67
CA LEU A 36 -9.20 14.06 -5.33
C LEU A 36 -8.20 13.83 -4.18
N GLY A 37 -6.91 13.66 -4.51
CA GLY A 37 -5.84 13.52 -3.53
C GLY A 37 -5.12 14.84 -3.24
N ALA A 38 -3.83 14.77 -2.92
CA ALA A 38 -3.08 15.90 -2.39
C ALA A 38 -3.07 17.15 -3.30
N GLU A 39 -2.91 18.32 -2.68
CA GLU A 39 -2.87 19.61 -3.35
C GLU A 39 -1.78 19.68 -4.44
N PRO A 40 -1.97 20.50 -5.50
CA PRO A 40 -0.93 20.74 -6.50
C PRO A 40 0.38 21.22 -5.85
N GLY A 41 1.50 20.55 -6.15
CA GLY A 41 2.80 20.81 -5.54
C GLY A 41 3.21 19.83 -4.43
N ALA A 42 2.28 19.00 -3.95
CA ALA A 42 2.62 17.87 -3.11
C ALA A 42 3.29 16.75 -3.94
N ALA A 43 4.38 16.18 -3.42
CA ALA A 43 5.10 15.07 -4.04
C ALA A 43 4.36 13.72 -3.86
N GLU A 44 3.09 13.68 -4.26
CA GLU A 44 2.24 12.49 -4.20
C GLU A 44 2.39 11.64 -5.48
N TRP A 45 2.70 10.35 -5.34
CA TRP A 45 3.01 9.49 -6.48
C TRP A 45 1.81 9.31 -7.41
N GLY A 46 0.60 9.15 -6.88
CA GLY A 46 -0.62 9.04 -7.69
C GLY A 46 -0.87 10.28 -8.55
N LYS A 47 -0.55 11.46 -8.01
CA LYS A 47 -0.66 12.73 -8.72
C LYS A 47 0.43 12.91 -9.77
N LEU A 48 1.67 12.55 -9.45
CA LEU A 48 2.79 12.56 -10.41
C LEU A 48 2.50 11.68 -11.63
N VAL A 49 1.85 10.52 -11.41
CA VAL A 49 1.36 9.66 -12.50
C VAL A 49 0.30 10.39 -13.35
N SER A 50 -0.61 11.15 -12.74
CA SER A 50 -1.64 11.93 -13.44
C SER A 50 -1.05 13.06 -14.28
N ASP A 51 -0.22 13.90 -13.66
CA ASP A 51 0.44 15.02 -14.33
C ASP A 51 1.36 14.54 -15.46
N GLY A 52 2.05 13.42 -15.25
CA GLY A 52 2.94 12.80 -16.23
C GLY A 52 2.24 12.24 -17.47
N ARG A 53 0.93 11.95 -17.42
CA ARG A 53 0.18 11.40 -18.58
C ARG A 53 0.18 12.34 -19.77
N ALA A 54 0.09 13.65 -19.54
CA ALA A 54 0.13 14.64 -20.62
C ALA A 54 1.46 14.64 -21.38
N PHE A 55 2.54 14.22 -20.72
CA PHE A 55 3.88 14.15 -21.28
C PHE A 55 4.29 12.73 -21.68
N PHE A 56 3.42 11.74 -21.56
CA PHE A 56 3.75 10.33 -21.77
C PHE A 56 4.46 10.04 -23.12
N PRO A 57 4.04 10.63 -24.26
CA PRO A 57 4.71 10.41 -25.55
C PRO A 57 6.15 10.97 -25.61
N GLN A 58 6.48 11.93 -24.76
CA GLN A 58 7.73 12.70 -24.82
C GLN A 58 8.67 12.39 -23.65
N LYS A 59 8.10 12.09 -22.48
CA LYS A 59 8.78 11.90 -21.18
C LYS A 59 8.11 10.77 -20.38
N PRO A 60 8.16 9.52 -20.86
CA PRO A 60 7.49 8.38 -20.21
C PRO A 60 8.00 8.11 -18.79
N TRP A 61 9.24 8.51 -18.48
CA TRP A 61 9.82 8.37 -17.14
C TRP A 61 9.04 9.11 -16.04
N LEU A 62 8.33 10.19 -16.39
CA LEU A 62 7.51 10.94 -15.42
C LEU A 62 6.35 10.10 -14.85
N VAL A 63 5.87 9.11 -15.60
CA VAL A 63 4.84 8.17 -15.15
C VAL A 63 5.46 6.89 -14.60
N PHE A 64 6.56 6.44 -15.21
CA PHE A 64 7.20 5.16 -14.87
C PHE A 64 7.74 5.10 -13.45
N TYR A 65 8.53 6.10 -13.02
CA TYR A 65 9.12 6.11 -11.68
C TYR A 65 8.08 6.15 -10.54
N PRO A 66 7.10 7.07 -10.54
CA PRO A 66 6.09 7.06 -9.47
C PRO A 66 5.18 5.83 -9.54
N GLY A 67 4.87 5.32 -10.74
CA GLY A 67 4.14 4.05 -10.89
C GLY A 67 4.90 2.86 -10.29
N MET A 68 6.21 2.77 -10.55
CA MET A 68 7.07 1.75 -9.95
C MET A 68 7.20 1.89 -8.44
N ALA A 69 7.26 3.11 -7.92
CA ALA A 69 7.29 3.36 -6.47
C ALA A 69 6.02 2.85 -5.78
N ILE A 70 4.84 3.12 -6.34
CA ILE A 70 3.56 2.60 -5.84
C ILE A 70 3.56 1.07 -5.89
N LEU A 71 4.02 0.48 -7.00
CA LEU A 71 4.05 -0.96 -7.18
C LEU A 71 4.97 -1.64 -6.15
N VAL A 72 6.22 -1.20 -6.02
CA VAL A 72 7.20 -1.79 -5.10
C VAL A 72 6.76 -1.63 -3.66
N THR A 73 6.21 -0.46 -3.30
CA THR A 73 5.75 -0.20 -1.93
C THR A 73 4.55 -1.08 -1.58
N THR A 74 3.54 -1.12 -2.45
CA THR A 74 2.33 -1.95 -2.23
C THR A 74 2.69 -3.43 -2.16
N LEU A 75 3.55 -3.91 -3.07
CA LEU A 75 4.02 -5.30 -3.03
C LEU A 75 4.85 -5.60 -1.79
N GLY A 76 5.74 -4.70 -1.37
CA GLY A 76 6.55 -4.87 -0.18
C GLY A 76 5.69 -5.02 1.08
N PHE A 77 4.67 -4.17 1.25
CA PHE A 77 3.75 -4.27 2.39
C PHE A 77 2.86 -5.52 2.31
N ASN A 78 2.37 -5.89 1.11
CA ASN A 78 1.60 -7.12 0.95
C ASN A 78 2.42 -8.37 1.31
N LEU A 79 3.64 -8.48 0.79
CA LEU A 79 4.53 -9.61 1.09
C LEU A 79 4.95 -9.64 2.57
N LEU A 80 5.16 -8.48 3.18
CA LEU A 80 5.43 -8.38 4.61
C LEU A 80 4.23 -8.84 5.44
N GLY A 81 3.02 -8.46 5.04
CA GLY A 81 1.78 -8.90 5.68
C GLY A 81 1.56 -10.41 5.55
N ASP A 82 1.82 -10.97 4.37
CA ASP A 82 1.78 -12.43 4.15
C ASP A 82 2.85 -13.16 4.96
N GLY A 83 4.09 -12.64 5.03
CA GLY A 83 5.14 -13.22 5.86
C GLY A 83 4.83 -13.16 7.36
N LEU A 84 4.26 -12.04 7.83
CA LEU A 84 3.75 -11.94 9.20
C LEU A 84 2.62 -12.92 9.45
N ARG A 85 1.68 -13.07 8.49
CA ARG A 85 0.60 -14.05 8.57
C ARG A 85 1.14 -15.46 8.74
N ASP A 86 2.13 -15.85 7.94
CA ASP A 86 2.70 -17.19 7.98
C ASP A 86 3.41 -17.49 9.31
N VAL A 87 4.08 -16.50 9.91
CA VAL A 87 4.73 -16.64 11.24
C VAL A 87 3.69 -16.71 12.36
N VAL A 88 2.59 -15.98 12.19
CA VAL A 88 1.57 -15.79 13.23
C VAL A 88 0.50 -16.88 13.18
N ASP A 89 0.21 -17.49 12.03
CA ASP A 89 -0.81 -18.52 11.87
C ASP A 89 -0.31 -19.86 12.46
N PRO A 90 -0.86 -20.32 13.61
CA PRO A 90 -0.39 -21.53 14.30
C PRO A 90 -0.81 -22.83 13.58
N LYS A 91 -1.48 -22.72 12.43
CA LYS A 91 -2.08 -23.84 11.71
C LYS A 91 -1.06 -24.77 11.01
N ASN A 92 0.22 -24.39 10.95
CA ASN A 92 1.33 -25.28 10.55
C ASN A 92 1.85 -26.22 11.65
N ARG A 93 1.22 -26.26 12.84
CA ARG A 93 1.60 -27.17 13.95
C ARG A 93 0.67 -28.38 14.14
N ARG A 94 -0.05 -28.82 13.10
CA ARG A 94 -0.77 -30.10 13.10
C ARG A 94 -0.11 -31.11 12.18
#